data_AF-A0A917Q2X2-F1
#
_entry.id   AF-A0A917Q2X2-F1
#
_cell.length_a   1.000
_cell.length_b   1.000
_cell.length_c   1.000
_cell.angle_alpha   90.00
_cell.angle_beta   90.00
_cell.angle_gamma   90.00
#
_symmetry.space_group_name_H-M   'P 1'
#
loop_
_entity.id
_entity.type
_entity.pdbx_description
1 polymer ?
#
loop_
_entity_poly.entity_id
_entity_poly.type
_entity_poly.pdbx_seq_one_letter_code
_entity_poly.pdbx_strand_id
1 'polypeptide(L)'
;MPERQAAVETVVQAASPLKMGSECVRWLTHSSDRHEQHRVLPSEANEIIYRLFADRICEANAAKPIFEQAGGDAPHLYWYWQKGRSKEEIEASLRLLFDAEPARMDDFLGTYIGEGWEVESGLPVRADLRRETYEAISLLISPNYISANLRSRYGVELDDPQYHQEGTPARITAHQFVFIHQRALAEQQPQPDMEPGSEAPSETNERDF
;
A
#
# COMPACT_ATOMS: atom_id res chain seq x y z
N MET A 1 18.57 24.09 -21.69
CA MET A 1 18.18 23.23 -20.54
C MET A 1 17.17 23.92 -19.61
N PRO A 2 17.35 25.17 -19.16
CA PRO A 2 16.40 25.84 -18.25
C PRO A 2 14.98 25.97 -18.81
N GLU A 3 14.84 26.30 -20.10
CA GLU A 3 13.54 26.42 -20.76
C GLU A 3 12.75 25.10 -20.80
N ARG A 4 13.43 23.96 -20.94
CA ARG A 4 12.77 22.64 -20.93
C ARG A 4 12.28 22.28 -19.54
N GLN A 5 13.07 22.58 -18.51
CA GLN A 5 12.67 22.35 -17.13
C GLN A 5 11.46 23.22 -16.77
N ALA A 6 11.49 24.52 -17.09
CA ALA A 6 10.35 25.41 -16.85
C ALA A 6 9.06 24.95 -17.57
N ALA A 7 9.19 24.43 -18.80
CA ALA A 7 8.06 23.85 -19.53
C ALA A 7 7.50 22.59 -18.84
N VAL A 8 8.37 21.71 -18.33
CA VAL A 8 7.95 20.52 -17.56
C VAL A 8 7.24 20.92 -16.27
N GLU A 9 7.81 21.85 -15.50
CA GLU A 9 7.19 22.37 -14.28
C GLU A 9 5.81 22.97 -14.57
N THR A 10 5.67 23.71 -15.66
CA THR A 10 4.38 24.27 -16.11
C THR A 10 3.36 23.18 -16.43
N VAL A 11 3.77 22.13 -17.16
CA VAL A 11 2.88 21.00 -17.50
C VAL A 11 2.43 20.28 -16.24
N VAL A 12 3.37 19.98 -15.33
CA VAL A 12 3.05 19.27 -14.08
C VAL A 12 2.17 20.14 -13.19
N GLN A 13 2.32 21.47 -13.19
CA GLN A 13 1.46 22.39 -12.43
C GLN A 13 0.04 22.50 -13.01
N ALA A 14 -0.09 22.47 -14.34
CA ALA A 14 -1.37 22.65 -15.02
C ALA A 14 -2.17 21.35 -15.20
N ALA A 15 -1.53 20.18 -15.11
CA ALA A 15 -2.17 18.90 -15.39
C ALA A 15 -3.36 18.63 -14.46
N SER A 16 -4.54 18.41 -15.05
CA SER A 16 -5.79 18.11 -14.37
C SER A 16 -6.56 17.02 -15.15
N PRO A 17 -7.20 16.05 -14.48
CA PRO A 17 -7.19 15.80 -13.03
C PRO A 17 -5.83 15.29 -12.53
N LEU A 18 -5.66 15.07 -11.22
CA LEU A 18 -4.39 14.54 -10.66
C LEU A 18 -3.92 13.25 -11.33
N LYS A 19 -4.86 12.38 -11.76
CA LYS A 19 -4.53 11.19 -12.57
C LYS A 19 -3.77 11.53 -13.85
N MET A 20 -4.16 12.59 -14.55
CA MET A 20 -3.41 13.08 -15.71
C MET A 20 -2.04 13.61 -15.28
N GLY A 21 -1.97 14.29 -14.13
CA GLY A 21 -0.70 14.71 -13.52
C GLY A 21 0.26 13.54 -13.28
N SER A 22 -0.21 12.41 -12.75
CA SER A 22 0.64 11.23 -12.56
C SER A 22 1.16 10.65 -13.86
N GLU A 23 0.37 10.70 -14.94
CA GLU A 23 0.86 10.31 -16.26
C GLU A 23 1.90 11.30 -16.77
N CYS A 24 1.67 12.60 -16.67
CA CYS A 24 2.66 13.62 -17.04
C CYS A 24 3.98 13.39 -16.31
N VAL A 25 3.97 13.19 -14.99
CA VAL A 25 5.18 12.90 -14.23
C VAL A 25 5.84 11.62 -14.75
N ARG A 26 5.10 10.51 -14.86
CA ARG A 26 5.62 9.23 -15.38
C ARG A 26 6.30 9.35 -16.75
N TRP A 27 5.75 10.20 -17.63
CA TRP A 27 6.31 10.42 -18.96
C TRP A 27 7.55 11.33 -18.97
N LEU A 28 7.58 12.32 -18.08
CA LEU A 28 8.59 13.38 -18.03
C LEU A 28 9.79 13.03 -17.13
N THR A 29 9.61 12.15 -16.14
CA THR A 29 10.69 11.68 -15.27
C THR A 29 11.49 10.56 -15.90
N HIS A 30 12.78 10.49 -15.53
CA HIS A 30 13.66 9.37 -15.87
C HIS A 30 13.28 8.09 -15.12
N SER A 31 13.40 6.95 -15.80
CA SER A 31 13.45 5.61 -15.20
C SER A 31 14.66 4.86 -15.76
N SER A 32 15.21 3.92 -14.98
CA SER A 32 16.37 3.09 -15.36
C SER A 32 16.21 2.41 -16.72
N ASP A 33 14.97 2.10 -17.08
CA ASP A 33 14.62 1.34 -18.28
C ASP A 33 14.53 2.22 -19.53
N ARG A 34 14.66 3.55 -19.40
CA ARG A 34 14.67 4.48 -20.53
C ARG A 34 16.08 4.82 -20.99
N HIS A 35 16.32 4.54 -22.27
CA HIS A 35 17.53 4.95 -22.98
C HIS A 35 17.72 6.47 -22.93
N GLU A 36 18.97 6.92 -22.80
CA GLU A 36 19.35 8.34 -22.63
C GLU A 36 18.75 9.29 -23.66
N GLN A 37 18.71 8.87 -24.93
CA GLN A 37 18.14 9.63 -26.03
C GLN A 37 16.64 9.95 -25.92
N HIS A 38 15.90 9.25 -25.05
CA HIS A 38 14.47 9.48 -24.80
C HIS A 38 14.20 10.25 -23.50
N ARG A 39 15.26 10.74 -22.82
CA ARG A 39 15.13 11.51 -21.58
C ARG A 39 14.77 12.97 -21.90
N VAL A 40 13.71 13.46 -21.26
CA VAL A 40 13.28 14.86 -21.40
C VAL A 40 14.16 15.77 -20.54
N LEU A 41 14.53 15.29 -19.35
CA LEU A 41 15.36 15.97 -18.36
C LEU A 41 16.42 15.02 -17.79
N PRO A 42 17.52 15.56 -17.22
CA PRO A 42 18.50 14.75 -16.52
C PRO A 42 17.91 14.20 -15.21
N SER A 43 18.51 13.14 -14.67
CA SER A 43 17.97 12.40 -13.51
C SER A 43 17.81 13.25 -12.24
N GLU A 44 18.67 14.25 -12.05
CA GLU A 44 18.62 15.16 -10.91
C GLU A 44 17.34 16.02 -10.91
N ALA A 45 16.70 16.21 -12.07
CA ALA A 45 15.45 16.95 -12.17
C ALA A 45 14.23 16.15 -11.67
N ASN A 46 14.34 14.82 -11.54
CA ASN A 46 13.23 13.99 -11.07
C ASN A 46 12.76 14.39 -9.67
N GLU A 47 13.69 14.68 -8.75
CA GLU A 47 13.36 15.06 -7.37
C GLU A 47 12.54 16.35 -7.32
N ILE A 48 12.89 17.33 -8.16
CA ILE A 48 12.16 18.60 -8.29
C ILE A 48 10.73 18.34 -8.77
N ILE A 49 10.57 17.49 -9.79
CA ILE A 49 9.27 17.15 -10.37
C ILE A 49 8.41 16.38 -9.37
N TYR A 50 8.97 15.38 -8.69
CA TYR A 50 8.24 14.62 -7.67
C TYR A 50 7.79 15.51 -6.53
N ARG A 51 8.65 16.41 -6.04
CA ARG A 51 8.29 17.37 -5.00
C ARG A 51 7.15 18.30 -5.45
N LEU A 52 7.28 18.89 -6.64
CA LEU A 52 6.25 19.78 -7.19
C LEU A 52 4.89 19.06 -7.33
N PHE A 53 4.89 17.83 -7.83
CA PHE A 53 3.65 17.07 -7.95
C PHE A 53 3.09 16.63 -6.60
N ALA A 54 3.94 16.25 -5.65
CA ALA A 54 3.53 15.89 -4.30
C ALA A 54 2.91 17.08 -3.54
N ASP A 55 3.42 18.30 -3.73
CA ASP A 55 2.83 19.52 -3.16
C ASP A 55 1.40 19.73 -3.69
N ARG A 56 1.17 19.53 -5.01
CA ARG A 56 -0.19 19.58 -5.58
C ARG A 56 -1.12 18.51 -5.03
N ILE A 57 -0.61 17.30 -4.81
CA ILE A 57 -1.40 16.21 -4.21
C ILE A 57 -1.77 16.59 -2.78
N CYS A 58 -0.84 17.13 -1.99
CA CYS A 58 -1.09 17.60 -0.63
C CYS A 58 -2.14 18.72 -0.59
N GLU A 59 -2.05 19.71 -1.48
CA GLU A 59 -3.04 20.79 -1.60
C GLU A 59 -4.43 20.25 -1.95
N ALA A 60 -4.51 19.33 -2.92
CA ALA A 60 -5.77 18.71 -3.30
C ALA A 60 -6.36 17.87 -2.16
N ASN A 61 -5.54 17.11 -1.43
CA ASN A 61 -5.96 16.30 -0.29
C ASN A 61 -6.59 17.16 0.82
N ALA A 62 -6.08 18.37 1.03
CA ALA A 62 -6.64 19.30 2.01
C ALA A 62 -8.06 19.78 1.64
N ALA A 63 -8.38 19.85 0.35
CA ALA A 63 -9.73 20.17 -0.13
C ALA A 63 -10.66 18.96 -0.09
N LYS A 64 -10.17 17.79 -0.53
CA LYS A 64 -10.89 16.51 -0.49
C LYS A 64 -9.89 15.35 -0.43
N PRO A 65 -10.05 14.37 0.47
CA PRO A 65 -9.06 13.30 0.59
C PRO A 65 -8.84 12.51 -0.70
N ILE A 66 -7.57 12.16 -0.96
CA ILE A 66 -7.15 11.51 -2.22
C ILE A 66 -7.98 10.27 -2.53
N PHE A 67 -8.22 9.41 -1.54
CA PHE A 67 -8.97 8.17 -1.72
C PHE A 67 -10.41 8.38 -2.18
N GLU A 68 -11.02 9.55 -1.90
CA GLU A 68 -12.38 9.87 -2.34
C GLU A 68 -12.46 10.60 -3.68
N GLN A 69 -11.39 11.27 -4.10
CA GLN A 69 -11.36 11.98 -5.38
C GLN A 69 -10.79 11.13 -6.51
N ALA A 70 -9.90 10.18 -6.20
CA ALA A 70 -9.17 9.40 -7.19
C ALA A 70 -9.56 7.92 -7.20
N GLY A 71 -10.35 7.43 -6.22
CA GLY A 71 -10.80 6.04 -6.17
C GLY A 71 -9.63 5.07 -6.34
N GLY A 72 -9.72 4.14 -7.30
CA GLY A 72 -8.66 3.15 -7.58
C GLY A 72 -7.31 3.73 -8.04
N ASP A 73 -7.24 5.03 -8.41
CA ASP A 73 -5.96 5.68 -8.73
C ASP A 73 -5.25 6.25 -7.47
N ALA A 74 -5.92 6.26 -6.32
CA ALA A 74 -5.39 6.80 -5.07
C ALA A 74 -4.06 6.17 -4.62
N PRO A 75 -3.86 4.83 -4.70
CA PRO A 75 -2.58 4.22 -4.33
C PRO A 75 -1.38 4.82 -5.07
N HIS A 76 -1.54 5.11 -6.38
CA HIS A 76 -0.48 5.71 -7.18
C HIS A 76 -0.20 7.15 -6.76
N LEU A 77 -1.24 7.93 -6.43
CA LEU A 77 -1.07 9.30 -5.96
C LEU A 77 -0.39 9.35 -4.58
N TYR A 78 -0.72 8.44 -3.66
CA TYR A 78 0.01 8.33 -2.40
C TYR A 78 1.48 7.95 -2.60
N TRP A 79 1.79 7.10 -3.57
CA TRP A 79 3.17 6.81 -3.93
C TRP A 79 3.93 8.06 -4.39
N TYR A 80 3.32 8.88 -5.27
CA TYR A 80 3.94 10.14 -5.72
C TYR A 80 4.11 11.13 -4.56
N TRP A 81 3.13 11.25 -3.68
CA TRP A 81 3.23 12.08 -2.49
C TRP A 81 4.39 11.61 -1.62
N GLN A 82 4.49 10.31 -1.32
CA GLN A 82 5.56 9.76 -0.50
C GLN A 82 6.93 9.99 -1.15
N LYS A 83 7.04 9.87 -2.48
CA LYS A 83 8.28 10.10 -3.22
C LYS A 83 8.75 11.55 -3.21
N GLY A 84 7.83 12.50 -3.31
CA GLY A 84 8.17 13.93 -3.30
C GLY A 84 8.26 14.57 -1.91
N ARG A 85 7.68 13.91 -0.90
CA ARG A 85 7.65 14.37 0.50
C ARG A 85 8.02 13.23 1.45
N SER A 86 7.14 12.90 2.40
CA SER A 86 7.42 11.97 3.48
C SER A 86 6.23 11.06 3.77
N LYS A 87 6.52 9.88 4.33
CA LYS A 87 5.49 8.96 4.83
C LYS A 87 4.75 9.57 6.01
N GLU A 88 5.49 10.26 6.88
CA GLU A 88 5.02 10.80 8.15
C GLU A 88 3.91 11.84 7.93
N GLU A 89 4.03 12.67 6.88
CA GLU A 89 2.99 13.62 6.50
C GLU A 89 1.71 12.93 6.02
N ILE A 90 1.85 11.89 5.20
CA ILE A 90 0.70 11.09 4.71
C ILE A 90 0.01 10.42 5.89
N GLU A 91 0.78 9.76 6.75
CA GLU A 91 0.26 9.08 7.92
C GLU A 91 -0.47 10.06 8.86
N ALA A 92 0.10 11.23 9.13
CA ALA A 92 -0.53 12.26 9.94
C ALA A 92 -1.85 12.74 9.33
N SER A 93 -1.88 12.98 8.01
CA SER A 93 -3.10 13.40 7.31
C SER A 93 -4.19 12.33 7.34
N LEU A 94 -3.84 11.06 7.14
CA LEU A 94 -4.79 9.94 7.17
C LEU A 94 -5.34 9.71 8.58
N ARG A 95 -4.47 9.73 9.60
CA ARG A 95 -4.87 9.58 11.01
C ARG A 95 -5.82 10.69 11.44
N LEU A 96 -5.55 11.95 11.08
CA LEU A 96 -6.45 13.06 11.38
C LEU A 96 -7.88 12.78 10.86
N LEU A 97 -7.99 12.24 9.64
CA LEU A 97 -9.28 11.90 9.03
C LEU A 97 -9.96 10.73 9.73
N PHE A 98 -9.21 9.66 10.03
CA PHE A 98 -9.78 8.45 10.63
C PHE A 98 -10.05 8.59 12.13
N ASP A 99 -9.33 9.46 12.84
CA ASP A 99 -9.62 9.80 14.23
C ASP A 99 -10.91 10.63 14.32
N ALA A 100 -11.16 11.51 13.34
CA ALA A 100 -12.40 12.28 13.26
C ALA A 100 -13.60 11.43 12.79
N GLU A 101 -13.38 10.57 11.80
CA GLU A 101 -14.42 9.71 11.22
C GLU A 101 -13.88 8.30 10.90
N PRO A 102 -13.89 7.38 11.89
CA PRO A 102 -13.31 6.04 11.77
C PRO A 102 -13.83 5.20 10.60
N ALA A 103 -15.09 5.41 10.19
CA ALA A 103 -15.70 4.66 9.10
C ALA A 103 -15.02 4.89 7.74
N ARG A 104 -14.41 6.06 7.52
CA ARG A 104 -13.73 6.40 6.26
C ARG A 104 -12.51 5.53 5.96
N MET A 105 -12.01 4.80 6.96
CA MET A 105 -10.97 3.81 6.75
C MET A 105 -11.41 2.69 5.79
N ASP A 106 -12.71 2.35 5.78
CA ASP A 106 -13.24 1.35 4.85
C ASP A 106 -13.15 1.82 3.40
N ASP A 107 -13.47 3.09 3.14
CA ASP A 107 -13.36 3.70 1.81
C ASP A 107 -11.89 3.75 1.35
N PHE A 108 -10.99 4.15 2.25
CA PHE A 108 -9.55 4.15 1.98
C PHE A 108 -9.04 2.75 1.62
N LEU A 109 -9.32 1.74 2.44
CA LEU A 109 -8.91 0.36 2.16
C LEU A 109 -9.56 -0.16 0.87
N GLY A 110 -10.80 0.26 0.60
CA GLY A 110 -11.52 -0.07 -0.63
C GLY A 110 -10.79 0.36 -1.90
N THR A 111 -10.03 1.46 -1.88
CA THR A 111 -9.25 1.92 -3.06
C THR A 111 -8.10 1.00 -3.45
N TYR A 112 -7.67 0.15 -2.53
CA TYR A 112 -6.60 -0.83 -2.75
C TYR A 112 -7.11 -2.16 -3.28
N ILE A 113 -8.43 -2.36 -3.32
CA ILE A 113 -9.04 -3.59 -3.77
C ILE A 113 -9.45 -3.43 -5.24
N GLY A 114 -8.72 -4.12 -6.11
CA GLY A 114 -9.01 -4.15 -7.54
C GLY A 114 -10.16 -5.08 -7.92
N GLU A 115 -10.27 -5.29 -9.23
CA GLU A 115 -11.20 -6.23 -9.84
C GLU A 115 -10.45 -7.52 -10.20
N GLY A 116 -11.10 -8.65 -9.93
CA GLY A 116 -10.76 -9.96 -10.47
C GLY A 116 -11.80 -10.37 -11.52
N TRP A 117 -11.62 -11.57 -12.07
CA TRP A 117 -12.53 -12.14 -13.06
C TRP A 117 -12.96 -13.54 -12.61
N GLU A 118 -14.26 -13.77 -12.53
CA GLU A 118 -14.79 -15.09 -12.26
C GLU A 118 -14.62 -15.97 -13.50
N VAL A 119 -14.02 -17.15 -13.35
CA VAL A 119 -13.66 -18.03 -14.47
C VAL A 119 -14.90 -18.62 -15.16
N GLU A 120 -15.95 -18.93 -14.40
CA GLU A 120 -17.14 -19.58 -14.94
C GLU A 120 -18.04 -18.60 -15.70
N SER A 121 -18.28 -17.41 -15.15
CA SER A 121 -19.18 -16.41 -15.73
C SER A 121 -18.47 -15.40 -16.64
N GLY A 122 -17.15 -15.24 -16.47
CA GLY A 122 -16.39 -14.17 -17.11
C GLY A 122 -16.77 -12.77 -16.62
N LEU A 123 -17.49 -12.65 -15.51
CA LEU A 123 -17.91 -11.35 -14.97
C LEU A 123 -16.81 -10.77 -14.05
N PRO A 124 -16.66 -9.43 -14.03
CA PRO A 124 -15.79 -8.79 -13.08
C PRO A 124 -16.32 -8.99 -11.67
N VAL A 125 -15.45 -9.41 -10.77
CA VAL A 125 -15.73 -9.60 -9.34
C VAL A 125 -14.75 -8.78 -8.51
N ARG A 126 -15.10 -8.45 -7.28
CA ARG A 126 -14.16 -7.82 -6.35
C ARG A 126 -13.01 -8.79 -6.06
N ALA A 127 -11.77 -8.29 -6.13
CA ALA A 127 -10.60 -9.09 -5.73
C ALA A 127 -10.47 -9.17 -4.20
N ASP A 128 -9.70 -10.15 -3.71
CA ASP A 128 -9.31 -10.22 -2.30
C ASP A 128 -8.15 -9.27 -1.99
N LEU A 129 -8.05 -8.81 -0.74
CA LEU A 129 -6.88 -8.11 -0.22
C LEU A 129 -5.71 -9.10 -0.11
N ARG A 130 -4.63 -8.85 -0.86
CA ARG A 130 -3.43 -9.71 -0.90
C ARG A 130 -2.29 -9.15 -0.04
N ARG A 131 -1.25 -9.95 0.18
CA ARG A 131 -0.06 -9.56 0.95
C ARG A 131 0.63 -8.33 0.37
N GLU A 132 0.73 -8.22 -0.94
CA GLU A 132 1.35 -7.09 -1.63
C GLU A 132 0.55 -5.80 -1.41
N THR A 133 -0.78 -5.91 -1.40
CA THR A 133 -1.70 -4.81 -1.08
C THR A 133 -1.54 -4.35 0.36
N TYR A 134 -1.46 -5.30 1.30
CA TYR A 134 -1.17 -5.02 2.71
C TYR A 134 0.18 -4.29 2.87
N GLU A 135 1.22 -4.76 2.18
CA GLU A 135 2.54 -4.13 2.22
C GLU A 135 2.50 -2.70 1.68
N ALA A 136 1.81 -2.47 0.55
CA ALA A 136 1.62 -1.14 -0.01
C ALA A 136 0.90 -0.19 0.97
N ILE A 137 -0.12 -0.66 1.69
CA ILE A 137 -0.80 0.12 2.73
C ILE A 137 0.14 0.41 3.91
N SER A 138 0.95 -0.56 4.33
CA SER A 138 1.88 -0.43 5.46
C SER A 138 2.98 0.63 5.23
N LEU A 139 3.27 0.94 3.96
CA LEU A 139 4.17 2.01 3.57
C LEU A 139 3.59 3.40 3.81
N LEU A 140 2.27 3.53 4.01
CA LEU A 140 1.58 4.82 4.18
C LEU A 140 1.10 5.09 5.59
N ILE A 141 0.63 4.06 6.29
CA ILE A 141 0.06 4.18 7.63
C ILE A 141 0.33 2.91 8.43
N SER A 142 0.52 3.03 9.74
CA SER A 142 0.79 1.89 10.61
C SER A 142 -0.30 0.80 10.52
N PRO A 143 0.07 -0.46 10.19
CA PRO A 143 -0.88 -1.57 10.20
C PRO A 143 -1.50 -1.82 11.57
N ASN A 144 -0.76 -1.58 12.66
CA ASN A 144 -1.27 -1.69 14.03
C ASN A 144 -2.40 -0.68 14.28
N TYR A 145 -2.25 0.54 13.76
CA TYR A 145 -3.29 1.57 13.87
C TYR A 145 -4.55 1.18 13.08
N ILE A 146 -4.40 0.66 11.85
CA ILE A 146 -5.52 0.15 11.06
C ILE A 146 -6.22 -0.98 11.81
N SER A 147 -5.46 -1.98 12.28
CA SER A 147 -6.01 -3.13 13.02
C SER A 147 -6.78 -2.69 14.27
N ALA A 148 -6.26 -1.73 15.03
CA ALA A 148 -6.94 -1.17 16.21
C ALA A 148 -8.24 -0.43 15.85
N ASN A 149 -8.25 0.37 14.77
CA ASN A 149 -9.45 1.03 14.27
C ASN A 149 -10.50 0.02 13.79
N LEU A 150 -10.10 -0.99 13.01
CA LEU A 150 -11.00 -2.04 12.56
C LEU A 150 -11.58 -2.82 13.74
N ARG A 151 -10.75 -3.22 14.71
CA ARG A 151 -11.20 -3.92 15.92
C ARG A 151 -12.17 -3.10 16.76
N SER A 152 -12.00 -1.78 16.86
CA SER A 152 -12.94 -0.95 17.62
C SER A 152 -14.33 -0.86 16.98
N ARG A 153 -14.44 -1.08 15.66
CA ARG A 153 -15.70 -1.02 14.90
C ARG A 153 -16.37 -2.37 14.69
N TYR A 154 -15.60 -3.37 14.29
CA TYR A 154 -16.10 -4.73 14.01
C TYR A 154 -16.09 -5.63 15.27
N GLY A 155 -15.35 -5.24 16.31
CA GLY A 155 -15.37 -5.90 17.60
C GLY A 155 -14.61 -7.23 17.61
N VAL A 156 -15.11 -8.15 18.44
CA VAL A 156 -14.46 -9.44 18.75
C VAL A 156 -14.36 -10.39 17.56
N GLU A 157 -15.09 -10.15 16.47
CA GLU A 157 -14.99 -11.00 15.26
C GLU A 157 -13.61 -10.94 14.61
N LEU A 158 -12.87 -9.86 14.84
CA LEU A 158 -11.49 -9.71 14.35
C LEU A 158 -10.45 -10.34 15.28
N ASP A 159 -10.88 -11.01 16.36
CA ASP A 159 -9.99 -11.78 17.23
C ASP A 159 -9.61 -13.11 16.58
N ASP A 160 -10.52 -13.68 15.79
CA ASP A 160 -10.33 -14.87 14.96
C ASP A 160 -10.74 -14.56 13.50
N PRO A 161 -9.94 -13.76 12.77
CA PRO A 161 -10.33 -13.25 11.47
C PRO A 161 -10.33 -14.36 10.41
N GLN A 162 -11.47 -14.56 9.75
CA GLN A 162 -11.59 -15.48 8.60
C GLN A 162 -11.26 -14.78 7.27
N TYR A 163 -10.24 -15.25 6.55
CA TYR A 163 -9.82 -14.66 5.27
C TYR A 163 -10.90 -14.74 4.18
N HIS A 164 -11.61 -15.88 4.11
CA HIS A 164 -12.77 -16.04 3.24
C HIS A 164 -14.02 -16.04 4.11
N GLN A 165 -14.82 -14.99 3.99
CA GLN A 165 -16.10 -14.88 4.68
C GLN A 165 -17.12 -14.14 3.82
N GLU A 166 -18.40 -14.32 4.16
CA GLU A 166 -19.50 -13.58 3.56
C GLU A 166 -19.78 -12.29 4.34
N GLY A 167 -20.16 -11.24 3.62
CA GLY A 167 -20.54 -9.97 4.26
C GLY A 167 -20.48 -8.79 3.32
N THR A 168 -20.53 -7.59 3.91
CA THR A 168 -20.29 -6.36 3.15
C THR A 168 -18.83 -6.29 2.69
N PRO A 169 -18.53 -5.60 1.58
CA PRO A 169 -17.15 -5.44 1.10
C PRO A 169 -16.19 -4.91 2.17
N ALA A 170 -16.66 -3.97 3.00
CA ALA A 170 -15.88 -3.41 4.11
C ALA A 170 -15.53 -4.45 5.18
N ARG A 171 -16.51 -5.29 5.58
CA ARG A 171 -16.30 -6.35 6.57
C ARG A 171 -15.36 -7.44 6.03
N ILE A 172 -15.52 -7.84 4.77
CA ILE A 172 -14.61 -8.78 4.10
C ILE A 172 -13.18 -8.25 4.12
N THR A 173 -12.98 -7.00 3.71
CA THR A 173 -11.66 -6.35 3.70
C THR A 173 -11.07 -6.21 5.11
N ALA A 174 -11.88 -5.93 6.13
CA ALA A 174 -11.42 -5.86 7.52
C ALA A 174 -10.84 -7.20 8.00
N HIS A 175 -11.55 -8.31 7.75
CA HIS A 175 -11.08 -9.65 8.10
C HIS A 175 -9.82 -10.04 7.33
N GLN A 176 -9.78 -9.80 6.03
CA GLN A 176 -8.59 -10.09 5.21
C GLN A 176 -7.37 -9.30 5.69
N PHE A 177 -7.57 -8.01 6.01
CA PHE A 177 -6.49 -7.16 6.53
C PHE A 177 -5.96 -7.69 7.86
N VAL A 178 -6.83 -7.95 8.84
CA VAL A 178 -6.40 -8.42 10.18
C VAL A 178 -5.79 -9.82 10.10
N PHE A 179 -6.32 -10.71 9.27
CA PHE A 179 -5.73 -12.04 9.03
C PHE A 179 -4.29 -11.93 8.49
N ILE A 180 -4.07 -11.11 7.45
CA ILE A 180 -2.73 -10.91 6.90
C ILE A 180 -1.81 -10.23 7.92
N HIS A 181 -2.33 -9.26 8.67
CA HIS A 181 -1.58 -8.56 9.70
C HIS A 181 -1.09 -9.51 10.81
N GLN A 182 -1.95 -10.39 11.32
CA GLN A 182 -1.58 -11.41 12.31
C GLN A 182 -0.49 -12.35 11.78
N ARG A 183 -0.60 -12.81 10.53
CA ARG A 183 0.44 -13.64 9.91
C ARG A 183 1.75 -12.91 9.74
N ALA A 184 1.72 -11.64 9.31
CA ALA A 184 2.91 -10.81 9.19
C ALA A 184 3.61 -10.57 10.54
N LEU A 185 2.85 -10.45 11.64
CA LEU A 185 3.43 -10.37 13.00
C LEU A 185 4.07 -11.70 13.43
N ALA A 186 3.44 -12.83 13.13
CA ALA A 186 3.98 -14.14 13.46
C ALA A 186 5.29 -14.44 12.69
N GLU A 187 5.40 -14.01 11.44
CA GLU A 187 6.62 -14.13 10.62
C GLU A 187 7.80 -13.31 11.17
N GLN A 188 7.52 -12.22 11.88
CA GLN A 188 8.54 -11.34 12.47
C GLN A 188 9.06 -11.83 13.82
N GLN A 189 8.39 -12.81 14.44
CA GLN A 189 8.87 -13.44 15.65
C GLN A 189 9.92 -14.50 15.27
N PRO A 190 11.14 -14.45 15.82
CA PRO A 190 12.12 -15.51 15.59
C PRO A 190 11.52 -16.83 16.07
N GLN A 191 11.49 -17.84 15.20
CA GLN A 191 11.21 -19.20 15.62
C GLN A 191 12.23 -19.56 16.71
N PRO A 192 11.81 -20.05 17.89
CA PRO A 192 12.77 -20.61 18.83
C PRO A 192 13.50 -21.76 18.12
N ASP A 193 14.83 -21.72 18.14
CA ASP A 193 15.69 -22.75 17.59
C ASP A 193 15.13 -24.13 17.98
N MET A 194 14.73 -24.92 16.98
CA MET A 194 14.52 -26.34 17.21
C MET A 194 15.89 -26.91 17.62
N GLU A 195 16.06 -27.21 18.90
CA GLU A 195 17.20 -27.95 19.41
C GLU A 195 17.42 -29.18 18.51
N PRO A 196 18.63 -29.37 17.94
CA PRO A 196 18.93 -30.60 17.22
C PRO A 196 18.82 -31.75 18.22
N GLY A 197 17.88 -32.64 17.94
CA GLY A 197 17.51 -33.75 18.81
C GLY A 197 18.71 -34.50 19.36
N SER A 198 18.72 -34.54 20.69
CA SER A 198 19.31 -35.52 21.58
C SER A 198 19.98 -36.71 20.88
N GLU A 199 21.28 -36.83 21.11
CA GLU A 199 22.08 -38.04 20.95
C GLU A 199 21.28 -39.29 21.35
N ALA A 200 21.11 -40.22 20.41
CA ALA A 200 20.77 -41.59 20.76
C ALA A 200 22.02 -42.24 21.39
N PRO A 201 21.93 -42.86 22.58
CA PRO A 201 23.07 -43.50 23.17
C PRO A 201 23.47 -44.74 22.36
N SER A 202 24.75 -44.78 22.05
CA SER A 202 25.50 -45.94 21.58
C SER A 202 25.39 -47.10 22.57
N GLU A 203 24.73 -48.19 22.18
CA GLU A 203 24.90 -49.50 22.81
C GLU A 203 25.94 -50.31 22.04
N THR A 204 27.00 -50.67 22.78
CA THR A 204 28.14 -51.46 22.33
C THR A 204 27.92 -52.91 22.76
N ASN A 205 28.14 -53.85 21.82
CA ASN A 205 28.49 -55.28 21.98
C ASN A 205 27.70 -56.18 22.95
N GLU A 206 27.27 -57.36 22.46
CA GLU A 206 28.00 -58.61 22.73
C GLU A 206 27.47 -59.79 21.88
N ARG A 207 28.34 -60.81 21.75
CA ARG A 207 28.30 -61.99 20.89
C ARG A 207 27.25 -63.01 21.34
N ASP A 208 26.73 -63.83 20.42
CA ASP A 208 26.98 -65.29 20.37
C ASP A 208 25.97 -66.05 19.48
N PHE A 209 26.52 -67.06 18.78
CA PHE A 209 25.95 -68.14 17.95
C PHE A 209 25.63 -67.88 16.47
#